data_AF-A0A1W0WSX5-F1
#
_entry.id   AF-A0A1W0WSX5-F1
#
_cell.length_a   1.000
_cell.length_b   1.000
_cell.length_c   1.000
_cell.angle_alpha   90.00
_cell.angle_beta   90.00
_cell.angle_gamma   90.00
#
_symmetry.space_group_name_H-M   'P 1'
#
loop_
_entity.id
_entity.type
_entity.pdbx_description
1 polymer ?
#
loop_
_entity_poly.entity_id
_entity_poly.type
_entity_poly.pdbx_seq_one_letter_code
_entity_poly.pdbx_strand_id
1 'polypeptide(L)'
;MAARAKNKVVAEIPFNSTIKYQVSVHERDIGGGRKGYMVVMKGAPERIWSRCSTVLSQGKECKKDKTWDDKFNGAYAVLGGMGERVLGFCDLLLPEGQYPYPTSFDAKEPNFPLEGLRFLGLISLIDPPRAAVPDAVSKCRSAGIQVIMVTVDHPATAKAIARSVGIISAGSETVEDIADRLGVPVQNVNQRDAPAIVIHGSDLR
;
A
#
# COMPACT_ATOMS: atom_id res chain seq x y z
N MET A 1 -4.92 -21.83 8.78
CA MET A 1 -5.74 -22.04 10.00
C MET A 1 -4.88 -22.22 11.26
N ALA A 2 -3.87 -23.11 11.27
CA ALA A 2 -3.05 -23.38 12.46
C ALA A 2 -2.34 -22.16 13.08
N ALA A 3 -1.76 -21.26 12.27
CA ALA A 3 -1.08 -20.07 12.78
C ALA A 3 -2.02 -19.07 13.50
N ARG A 4 -3.28 -18.94 13.04
CA ARG A 4 -4.28 -18.06 13.69
C ARG A 4 -4.79 -18.66 15.00
N ALA A 5 -4.96 -19.98 15.06
CA ALA A 5 -5.32 -20.68 16.28
C ALA A 5 -4.21 -20.57 17.36
N LYS A 6 -2.94 -20.58 16.95
CA LYS A 6 -1.79 -20.41 17.85
C LYS A 6 -1.63 -18.98 18.40
N ASN A 7 -2.10 -17.97 17.66
CA ASN A 7 -1.93 -16.55 18.02
C ASN A 7 -3.32 -15.91 18.22
N LYS A 8 -3.90 -16.13 19.40
CA LYS A 8 -5.24 -15.65 19.76
C LYS A 8 -5.31 -14.11 19.71
N VAL A 9 -6.33 -13.58 19.05
CA VAL A 9 -6.60 -12.14 19.00
C VAL A 9 -7.22 -11.69 20.33
N VAL A 10 -6.68 -10.64 20.93
CA VAL A 10 -7.19 -10.05 22.18
C VAL A 10 -7.77 -8.65 22.02
N ALA A 11 -7.34 -7.91 21.00
CA ALA A 11 -7.98 -6.67 20.56
C ALA A 11 -7.80 -6.49 19.06
N GLU A 12 -8.74 -5.80 18.42
CA GLU A 12 -8.71 -5.50 16.99
C GLU A 12 -9.31 -4.12 16.73
N ILE A 13 -8.56 -3.28 16.01
CA ILE A 13 -9.06 -2.05 15.41
C ILE A 13 -9.33 -2.37 13.94
N PRO A 14 -10.60 -2.45 13.52
CA PRO A 14 -10.94 -2.77 12.14
C PRO A 14 -10.46 -1.67 11.19
N PHE A 15 -10.33 -2.03 9.92
CA PHE A 15 -9.98 -1.05 8.89
C PHE A 15 -11.05 0.06 8.82
N ASN A 16 -10.59 1.31 8.78
CA ASN A 16 -11.44 2.46 8.53
C ASN A 16 -10.80 3.35 7.46
N SER A 17 -11.58 3.81 6.46
CA SER A 17 -11.14 4.65 5.35
C SER A 17 -10.50 5.98 5.79
N THR A 18 -10.83 6.48 6.98
CA THR A 18 -10.22 7.69 7.55
C THR A 18 -8.79 7.42 8.02
N ILE A 19 -8.55 6.32 8.74
CA ILE A 19 -7.21 6.00 9.29
C ILE A 19 -6.34 5.22 8.30
N LYS A 20 -6.96 4.47 7.37
CA LYS A 20 -6.35 3.69 6.27
C LYS A 20 -5.43 2.54 6.72
N TYR A 21 -5.62 2.01 7.92
CA TYR A 21 -4.95 0.81 8.42
C TYR A 21 -5.88 0.00 9.33
N GLN A 22 -5.51 -1.26 9.58
CA GLN A 22 -6.11 -2.21 10.52
C GLN A 22 -5.03 -2.65 11.50
N VAL A 23 -5.38 -2.83 12.77
CA VAL A 23 -4.46 -3.28 13.83
C VAL A 23 -5.07 -4.42 14.60
N SER A 24 -4.27 -5.39 15.00
CA SER A 24 -4.69 -6.41 15.96
C SER A 24 -3.58 -6.74 16.95
N VAL A 25 -3.98 -7.05 18.18
CA VAL A 25 -3.10 -7.51 19.25
C VAL A 25 -3.30 -9.00 19.42
N HIS A 26 -2.21 -9.76 19.44
CA HIS A 26 -2.22 -11.21 19.56
C HIS A 26 -1.46 -11.69 20.79
N GLU A 27 -2.01 -12.69 21.47
CA GLU A 27 -1.24 -13.52 22.41
C GLU A 27 -0.20 -14.32 21.63
N ARG A 28 1.02 -14.34 22.16
CA ARG A 28 2.15 -15.10 21.62
C ARG A 28 2.79 -15.94 22.73
N ASP A 29 3.20 -17.15 22.38
CA ASP A 29 4.10 -17.95 23.22
C ASP A 29 5.55 -17.44 23.08
N ILE A 30 6.14 -17.04 24.19
CA ILE A 30 7.51 -16.52 24.28
C ILE A 30 8.51 -17.54 24.85
N GLY A 31 8.07 -18.79 25.04
CA GLY A 31 8.89 -19.89 25.52
C GLY A 31 8.88 -20.04 27.05
N GLY A 32 9.16 -21.27 27.51
CA GLY A 32 9.15 -21.61 28.94
C GLY A 32 7.76 -21.54 29.59
N GLY A 33 6.69 -21.74 28.81
CA GLY A 33 5.30 -21.66 29.28
C GLY A 33 4.80 -20.23 29.51
N ARG A 34 5.60 -19.22 29.16
CA ARG A 34 5.22 -17.80 29.31
C ARG A 34 4.53 -17.28 28.06
N LYS A 35 3.63 -16.33 28.26
CA LYS A 35 2.89 -15.64 27.21
C LYS A 35 3.27 -14.16 27.18
N GLY A 36 3.33 -13.61 25.97
CA GLY A 36 3.48 -12.19 25.72
C GLY A 36 2.50 -11.72 24.67
N TYR A 37 2.66 -10.47 24.23
CA TYR A 37 1.78 -9.83 23.26
C TYR A 37 2.55 -9.27 22.06
N MET A 38 1.89 -9.29 20.91
CA MET A 38 2.40 -8.69 19.67
C MET A 38 1.30 -7.87 19.01
N VAL A 39 1.64 -6.65 18.62
CA VAL A 39 0.82 -5.81 17.75
C VAL A 39 1.22 -6.11 16.32
N VAL A 40 0.24 -6.30 15.44
CA VAL A 40 0.43 -6.32 13.99
C VAL A 40 -0.47 -5.30 13.35
N MET A 41 0.03 -4.63 12.32
CA MET A 41 -0.70 -3.60 11.60
C MET A 41 -0.48 -3.75 10.10
N LYS A 42 -1.56 -3.58 9.34
CA LYS A 42 -1.54 -3.58 7.87
C LYS A 42 -2.39 -2.44 7.32
N GLY A 43 -2.03 -1.88 6.18
CA GLY A 43 -2.75 -0.75 5.62
C GLY A 43 -2.12 -0.13 4.39
N ALA A 44 -2.52 1.11 4.09
CA ALA A 44 -1.92 1.90 3.02
C ALA A 44 -0.40 2.07 3.27
N PRO A 45 0.48 1.78 2.28
CA PRO A 45 1.93 1.77 2.46
C PRO A 45 2.48 3.00 3.18
N GLU A 46 2.14 4.20 2.69
CA GLU A 46 2.52 5.51 3.25
C GLU A 46 2.17 5.65 4.73
N ARG A 47 0.98 5.18 5.12
CA ARG A 47 0.46 5.29 6.50
C ARG A 47 1.14 4.31 7.44
N ILE A 48 1.53 3.15 6.93
CA ILE A 48 2.29 2.17 7.68
C ILE A 48 3.73 2.66 7.85
N TRP A 49 4.35 3.15 6.78
CA TRP A 49 5.70 3.69 6.79
C TRP A 49 5.88 4.81 7.80
N SER A 50 4.94 5.77 7.85
CA SER A 50 5.00 6.90 8.77
C SER A 50 4.89 6.51 10.25
N ARG A 51 4.36 5.32 10.54
CA ARG A 51 4.19 4.80 11.91
C ARG A 51 5.36 3.94 12.38
N CYS A 52 6.31 3.65 11.49
CA CYS A 52 7.44 2.79 11.80
C CYS A 52 8.69 3.61 12.17
N SER A 53 9.42 3.16 13.19
CA SER A 53 10.71 3.71 13.61
C SER A 53 11.87 2.80 13.23
N THR A 54 11.61 1.52 13.01
CA THR A 54 12.60 0.51 12.64
C THR A 54 12.12 -0.32 11.44
N VAL A 55 13.04 -1.05 10.81
CA VAL A 55 12.81 -1.91 9.66
C VAL A 55 13.47 -3.27 9.92
N LEU A 56 12.76 -4.36 9.62
CA LEU A 56 13.33 -5.70 9.64
C LEU A 56 14.03 -5.98 8.31
N SER A 57 15.34 -6.19 8.35
CA SER A 57 16.16 -6.50 7.17
C SER A 57 17.07 -7.68 7.47
N GLN A 58 16.98 -8.74 6.66
CA GLN A 58 17.78 -9.97 6.81
C GLN A 58 17.76 -10.54 8.24
N GLY A 59 16.58 -10.49 8.89
CA GLY A 59 16.40 -10.97 10.26
C GLY A 59 16.92 -10.05 11.36
N LYS A 60 17.47 -8.88 11.03
CA LYS A 60 17.93 -7.86 11.98
C LYS A 60 17.06 -6.62 11.93
N GLU A 61 16.81 -6.05 13.09
CA GLU A 61 16.09 -4.78 13.22
C GLU A 61 17.07 -3.62 13.08
N CYS A 62 16.79 -2.73 12.12
CA CYS A 62 17.59 -1.55 11.83
C CYS A 62 16.74 -0.30 12.05
N LYS A 63 17.36 0.82 12.45
CA LYS A 63 16.67 2.09 12.55
C LYS A 63 16.27 2.59 11.16
N LYS A 64 15.05 3.12 11.03
CA LYS A 64 14.60 3.79 9.81
C LYS A 64 15.43 5.06 9.60
N ASP A 65 16.04 5.18 8.43
CA ASP A 65 16.85 6.32 8.02
C ASP A 65 16.48 6.75 6.59
N LYS A 66 17.16 7.78 6.08
CA LYS A 66 16.90 8.31 4.73
C LYS A 66 17.14 7.26 3.63
N THR A 67 18.13 6.37 3.81
CA THR A 67 18.40 5.28 2.88
C THR A 67 17.20 4.34 2.77
N TRP A 68 16.55 4.06 3.90
CA TRP A 68 15.34 3.26 3.94
C TRP A 68 14.13 3.97 3.35
N ASP A 69 14.02 5.30 3.49
CA ASP A 69 12.97 6.08 2.82
C ASP A 69 13.09 5.97 1.29
N ASP A 70 14.30 6.11 0.75
CA ASP A 70 14.55 5.99 -0.69
C ASP A 70 14.23 4.57 -1.22
N LYS A 71 14.62 3.53 -0.47
CA LYS A 71 14.29 2.13 -0.81
C LYS A 71 12.79 1.85 -0.77
N PHE A 72 12.09 2.37 0.23
CA PHE A 72 10.65 2.23 0.35
C PHE A 72 9.94 2.91 -0.82
N ASN A 73 10.29 4.15 -1.14
CA ASN A 73 9.70 4.91 -2.24
C ASN A 73 9.97 4.24 -3.58
N GLY A 74 11.20 3.76 -3.81
CA GLY A 74 11.56 3.02 -5.02
C GLY A 74 10.73 1.75 -5.20
N ALA A 75 10.62 0.92 -4.14
CA ALA A 75 9.82 -0.30 -4.19
C ALA A 75 8.33 -0.01 -4.38
N TYR A 76 7.80 1.00 -3.68
CA TYR A 76 6.40 1.41 -3.81
C TYR A 76 6.07 1.91 -5.22
N ALA A 77 6.96 2.70 -5.83
CA ALA A 77 6.81 3.18 -7.20
C ALA A 77 6.83 2.04 -8.22
N VAL A 78 7.74 1.06 -8.07
CA VAL A 78 7.82 -0.11 -8.96
C VAL A 78 6.54 -0.94 -8.88
N LEU A 79 6.10 -1.29 -7.68
CA LEU A 79 4.89 -2.11 -7.48
C LEU A 79 3.62 -1.38 -7.94
N GLY A 80 3.52 -0.08 -7.63
CA GLY A 80 2.40 0.75 -8.09
C GLY A 80 2.37 0.93 -9.61
N GLY A 81 3.54 1.07 -10.24
CA GLY A 81 3.69 1.17 -11.69
C GLY A 81 3.30 -0.10 -12.45
N MET A 82 3.28 -1.25 -11.78
CA MET A 82 2.80 -2.52 -12.35
C MET A 82 1.27 -2.68 -12.29
N GLY A 83 0.52 -1.72 -11.73
CA GLY A 83 -0.92 -1.85 -11.60
C GLY A 83 -1.34 -2.70 -10.40
N GLU A 84 -0.44 -2.91 -9.45
CA GLU A 84 -0.73 -3.72 -8.28
C GLU A 84 -1.22 -2.86 -7.11
N ARG A 85 -2.14 -3.40 -6.32
CA ARG A 85 -2.55 -2.83 -5.05
C ARG A 85 -1.52 -3.20 -3.98
N VAL A 86 -0.79 -2.20 -3.49
CA VAL A 86 0.26 -2.39 -2.50
C VAL A 86 -0.27 -2.17 -1.07
N LEU A 87 0.12 -3.05 -0.14
CA LEU A 87 -0.17 -2.96 1.29
C LEU A 87 1.14 -2.98 2.08
N GLY A 88 1.24 -2.13 3.10
CA GLY A 88 2.32 -2.16 4.07
C GLY A 88 1.99 -3.03 5.28
N PHE A 89 3.01 -3.67 5.84
CA PHE A 89 2.90 -4.50 7.05
C PHE A 89 3.98 -4.12 8.07
N CYS A 90 3.58 -4.02 9.33
CA CYS A 90 4.49 -3.80 10.44
C CYS A 90 4.04 -4.57 11.69
N ASP A 91 4.98 -4.78 12.61
CA ASP A 91 4.74 -5.42 13.89
C ASP A 91 5.40 -4.66 15.04
N LEU A 92 5.03 -5.01 16.27
CA LEU A 92 5.74 -4.62 17.47
C LEU A 92 5.54 -5.67 18.56
N LEU A 93 6.64 -6.11 19.17
CA LEU A 93 6.59 -6.95 20.36
C LEU A 93 6.40 -6.06 21.58
N LEU A 94 5.36 -6.33 22.36
CA LEU A 94 5.08 -5.55 23.56
C LEU A 94 5.96 -6.02 24.72
N PRO A 95 6.66 -5.11 25.41
CA PRO A 95 7.56 -5.47 26.50
C PRO A 95 6.78 -5.99 27.72
N GLU A 96 7.17 -7.14 28.26
CA GLU A 96 6.52 -7.80 29.41
C GLU A 96 6.40 -6.88 30.64
N GLY A 97 7.38 -5.98 30.85
CA GLY A 97 7.36 -5.05 31.98
C GLY A 97 6.28 -3.98 31.92
N GLN A 98 5.78 -3.65 30.73
CA GLN A 98 4.67 -2.69 30.55
C GLN A 98 3.34 -3.39 30.29
N TYR A 99 3.37 -4.59 29.70
CA TYR A 99 2.19 -5.37 29.33
C TYR A 99 2.28 -6.80 29.91
N PRO A 100 2.18 -6.96 31.24
CA PRO A 100 2.30 -8.26 31.89
C PRO A 100 1.08 -9.15 31.60
N TYR A 101 1.29 -10.45 31.43
CA TYR A 101 0.18 -11.37 31.23
C TYR A 101 -0.57 -11.68 32.55
N PRO A 102 -1.91 -11.62 32.58
CA PRO A 102 -2.82 -11.15 31.53
C PRO A 102 -3.02 -9.62 31.55
N THR A 103 -2.93 -8.97 30.39
CA THR A 103 -3.34 -7.57 30.16
C THR A 103 -4.64 -7.53 29.36
N SER A 104 -5.55 -6.62 29.72
CA SER A 104 -6.73 -6.29 28.93
C SER A 104 -6.43 -5.17 27.94
N PHE A 105 -6.87 -5.31 26.69
CA PHE A 105 -6.68 -4.32 25.64
C PHE A 105 -8.02 -3.74 25.20
N ASP A 106 -8.09 -2.42 25.03
CA ASP A 106 -9.27 -1.73 24.50
C ASP A 106 -8.99 -1.24 23.07
N ALA A 107 -9.90 -1.52 22.14
CA ALA A 107 -9.78 -1.10 20.75
C ALA A 107 -10.38 0.27 20.47
N LYS A 108 -11.28 0.78 21.32
CA LYS A 108 -11.92 2.10 21.20
C LYS A 108 -11.01 3.20 21.73
N GLU A 109 -10.38 2.94 22.87
CA GLU A 109 -9.35 3.79 23.47
C GLU A 109 -8.04 3.00 23.55
N PRO A 110 -7.24 2.97 22.46
CA PRO A 110 -6.08 2.09 22.35
C PRO A 110 -5.09 2.32 23.50
N ASN A 111 -4.98 1.34 24.39
CA ASN A 111 -4.02 1.32 25.48
C ASN A 111 -2.69 0.65 25.09
N PHE A 112 -2.38 0.62 23.79
CA PHE A 112 -1.19 -0.01 23.21
C PHE A 112 -0.62 0.88 22.09
N PRO A 113 0.69 0.78 21.80
CA PRO A 113 1.36 1.62 20.81
C PRO A 113 0.81 1.43 19.39
N LEU A 114 0.55 2.55 18.71
CA LEU A 114 0.18 2.64 17.30
C LEU A 114 1.27 3.32 16.44
N GLU A 115 2.40 3.64 17.05
CA GLU A 115 3.56 4.31 16.47
C GLU A 115 4.84 3.69 17.04
N GLY A 116 5.97 3.97 16.40
CA GLY A 116 7.25 3.36 16.77
C GLY A 116 7.29 1.86 16.47
N LEU A 117 6.52 1.43 15.46
CA LEU A 117 6.44 0.04 15.03
C LEU A 117 7.67 -0.35 14.20
N ARG A 118 7.84 -1.65 13.97
CA ARG A 118 8.86 -2.21 13.07
C ARG A 118 8.24 -2.56 11.73
N PHE A 119 8.73 -1.92 10.67
CA PHE A 119 8.31 -2.22 9.30
C PHE A 119 8.83 -3.60 8.87
N LEU A 120 7.95 -4.44 8.33
CA LEU A 120 8.29 -5.78 7.86
C LEU A 120 8.44 -5.84 6.35
N GLY A 121 7.59 -5.13 5.61
CA GLY A 121 7.63 -5.14 4.15
C GLY A 121 6.35 -4.68 3.48
N LEU A 122 6.40 -4.73 2.15
CA LEU A 122 5.27 -4.51 1.26
C LEU A 122 4.81 -5.86 0.70
N ILE A 123 3.50 -5.99 0.53
CA ILE A 123 2.90 -7.04 -0.30
C ILE A 123 2.01 -6.36 -1.31
N SER A 124 2.15 -6.75 -2.57
CA SER A 124 1.29 -6.30 -3.65
C SER A 124 0.31 -7.40 -4.06
N LEU A 125 -0.86 -6.96 -4.52
CA LEU A 125 -1.95 -7.79 -4.97
C LEU A 125 -2.39 -7.24 -6.32
N ILE A 126 -2.37 -8.06 -7.35
CA ILE A 126 -2.97 -7.68 -8.63
C ILE A 126 -4.43 -8.15 -8.65
N ASP A 127 -5.34 -7.25 -8.99
CA ASP A 127 -6.68 -7.64 -9.45
C ASP A 127 -6.64 -7.61 -10.98
N PRO A 128 -6.35 -8.75 -11.63
CA PRO A 128 -6.18 -8.76 -13.07
C PRO A 128 -7.50 -8.35 -13.73
N PRO A 129 -7.46 -7.55 -14.81
CA PRO A 129 -8.66 -7.25 -15.57
C PRO A 129 -9.35 -8.56 -15.98
N ARG A 130 -10.70 -8.56 -15.95
CA ARG A 130 -11.46 -9.71 -16.46
C ARG A 130 -11.03 -9.97 -17.90
N ALA A 131 -10.87 -11.24 -18.27
CA ALA A 131 -10.33 -11.64 -19.58
C ALA A 131 -11.07 -11.02 -20.79
N ALA A 132 -12.37 -10.71 -20.66
CA ALA A 132 -13.17 -10.09 -21.70
C ALA A 132 -12.99 -8.56 -21.83
N VAL A 133 -12.39 -7.89 -20.85
CA VAL A 133 -12.31 -6.42 -20.80
C VAL A 133 -11.44 -5.84 -21.91
N PRO A 134 -10.23 -6.34 -22.20
CA PRO A 134 -9.43 -5.80 -23.30
C PRO A 134 -10.13 -5.87 -24.66
N ASP A 135 -10.81 -6.99 -24.95
CA ASP A 135 -11.59 -7.17 -26.18
C ASP A 135 -12.79 -6.21 -26.25
N ALA A 136 -13.52 -6.04 -25.14
CA ALA A 136 -14.63 -5.10 -25.07
C ALA A 136 -14.19 -3.64 -25.28
N VAL A 137 -13.10 -3.21 -24.64
CA VAL A 137 -12.53 -1.87 -24.82
C VAL A 137 -12.11 -1.66 -26.27
N SER A 138 -11.44 -2.65 -26.87
CA SER A 138 -11.04 -2.60 -28.28
C SER A 138 -12.24 -2.40 -29.22
N LYS A 139 -13.31 -3.20 -29.04
CA LYS A 139 -14.54 -3.09 -29.84
C LYS A 139 -15.21 -1.73 -29.71
N CYS A 140 -15.32 -1.20 -28.50
CA CYS A 140 -15.86 0.15 -28.27
C CYS A 140 -15.06 1.21 -29.04
N ARG A 141 -13.72 1.13 -28.97
CA ARG A 141 -12.84 2.08 -29.68
C ARG A 141 -12.94 1.95 -31.19
N SER A 142 -13.01 0.73 -31.74
CA SER A 142 -13.21 0.50 -33.17
C SER A 142 -14.54 1.06 -33.68
N ALA A 143 -15.55 1.19 -32.81
CA ALA A 143 -16.82 1.84 -33.10
C ALA A 143 -16.79 3.37 -32.92
N GLY A 144 -15.64 3.96 -32.60
CA GLY A 144 -15.51 5.40 -32.37
C GLY A 144 -15.98 5.87 -30.99
N ILE A 145 -16.20 4.96 -30.04
CA ILE A 145 -16.63 5.29 -28.67
C ILE A 145 -15.40 5.65 -27.83
N GLN A 146 -15.46 6.81 -27.17
CA GLN A 146 -14.44 7.23 -26.20
C GLN A 146 -14.65 6.50 -24.87
N VAL A 147 -13.62 5.80 -24.39
CA VAL A 147 -13.65 5.06 -23.12
C VAL A 147 -12.83 5.82 -22.07
N ILE A 148 -13.43 6.07 -20.90
CA ILE A 148 -12.80 6.80 -19.79
C ILE A 148 -12.82 5.91 -18.54
N MET A 149 -11.70 5.85 -17.82
CA MET A 149 -11.60 5.15 -16.53
C MET A 149 -11.90 6.12 -15.39
N VAL A 150 -12.80 5.72 -14.48
CA VAL A 150 -13.05 6.41 -13.21
C VAL A 150 -12.83 5.41 -12.09
N THR A 151 -11.83 5.65 -11.22
CA THR A 151 -11.49 4.77 -10.10
C THR A 151 -11.06 5.59 -8.88
N VAL A 152 -11.15 4.96 -7.71
CA VAL A 152 -10.64 5.47 -6.44
C VAL A 152 -9.24 4.92 -6.12
N ASP A 153 -8.67 4.12 -7.02
CA ASP A 153 -7.33 3.57 -6.87
C ASP A 153 -6.25 4.64 -7.02
N HIS A 154 -5.04 4.27 -6.58
CA HIS A 154 -3.88 5.14 -6.74
C HIS A 154 -3.61 5.39 -8.24
N PRO A 155 -3.27 6.63 -8.66
CA PRO A 155 -3.11 6.99 -10.07
C PRO A 155 -2.09 6.13 -10.83
N ALA A 156 -0.99 5.74 -10.19
CA ALA A 156 -0.02 4.81 -10.77
C ALA A 156 -0.68 3.46 -11.13
N THR A 157 -1.47 2.91 -10.21
CA THR A 157 -2.22 1.66 -10.41
C THR A 157 -3.25 1.83 -11.52
N ALA A 158 -4.05 2.91 -11.48
CA ALA A 158 -5.06 3.21 -12.48
C ALA A 158 -4.47 3.34 -13.89
N LYS A 159 -3.36 4.07 -14.03
CA LYS A 159 -2.63 4.24 -15.30
C LYS A 159 -2.15 2.91 -15.86
N ALA A 160 -1.57 2.06 -15.01
CA ALA A 160 -1.10 0.74 -15.42
C ALA A 160 -2.25 -0.18 -15.87
N ILE A 161 -3.36 -0.21 -15.12
CA ILE A 161 -4.55 -0.96 -15.53
C ILE A 161 -5.12 -0.40 -16.84
N ALA A 162 -5.23 0.93 -16.97
CA ALA A 162 -5.73 1.58 -18.18
C ALA A 162 -4.89 1.25 -19.43
N ARG A 163 -3.56 1.11 -19.28
CA ARG A 163 -2.68 0.59 -20.34
C ARG A 163 -2.94 -0.89 -20.61
N SER A 164 -3.07 -1.72 -19.57
CA SER A 164 -3.30 -3.17 -19.72
C SER A 164 -4.60 -3.51 -20.45
N VAL A 165 -5.65 -2.69 -20.29
CA VAL A 165 -6.95 -2.91 -20.94
C VAL A 165 -7.14 -2.12 -22.24
N GLY A 166 -6.16 -1.30 -22.64
CA GLY A 166 -6.21 -0.55 -23.90
C GLY A 166 -7.03 0.75 -23.87
N ILE A 167 -7.35 1.27 -22.68
CA ILE A 167 -7.91 2.63 -22.51
C ILE A 167 -6.85 3.66 -22.87
N ILE A 168 -5.63 3.49 -22.34
CA ILE A 168 -4.43 4.19 -22.82
C ILE A 168 -3.79 3.29 -23.88
N SER A 169 -3.64 3.80 -25.10
CA SER A 169 -3.07 3.01 -26.21
C SER A 169 -1.58 2.72 -26.00
N ALA A 170 -1.10 1.63 -26.56
CA ALA A 170 0.34 1.36 -26.62
C ALA A 170 1.06 2.51 -27.34
N GLY A 171 2.14 3.03 -26.73
CA GLY A 171 2.89 4.17 -27.25
C GLY A 171 2.27 5.55 -26.97
N SER A 172 1.08 5.62 -26.35
CA SER A 172 0.53 6.90 -25.88
C SER A 172 1.20 7.31 -24.57
N GLU A 173 1.76 8.52 -24.56
CA GLU A 173 2.41 9.11 -23.39
C GLU A 173 1.45 10.07 -22.66
N THR A 174 1.61 10.12 -21.35
CA THR A 174 1.07 11.17 -20.47
C THR A 174 2.09 12.30 -20.31
N VAL A 175 1.69 13.44 -19.78
CA VAL A 175 2.63 14.54 -19.48
C VAL A 175 3.73 14.12 -18.53
N GLU A 176 3.43 13.22 -17.58
CA GLU A 176 4.41 12.62 -16.68
C GLU A 176 5.39 11.71 -17.42
N ASP A 177 4.92 10.90 -18.37
CA ASP A 177 5.81 10.04 -19.17
C ASP A 177 6.80 10.85 -20.01
N ILE A 178 6.31 11.94 -20.63
CA ILE A 178 7.15 12.84 -21.43
C ILE A 178 8.18 13.55 -20.54
N ALA A 179 7.76 14.00 -19.36
CA ALA A 179 8.62 14.66 -18.38
C ALA A 179 9.76 13.73 -17.94
N ASP A 180 9.43 12.50 -17.57
CA ASP A 180 10.38 11.47 -17.16
C ASP A 180 11.36 11.12 -18.28
N ARG A 181 10.85 10.93 -19.51
CA ARG A 181 11.68 10.62 -20.69
C ARG A 181 12.64 11.75 -21.05
N LEU A 182 12.22 13.01 -20.90
CA LEU A 182 13.04 14.18 -21.22
C LEU A 182 13.91 14.64 -20.03
N GLY A 183 13.70 14.09 -18.83
CA GLY A 183 14.38 14.53 -17.62
C GLY A 183 14.05 15.97 -17.22
N VAL A 184 12.83 16.44 -17.51
CA VAL A 184 12.38 17.81 -17.22
C VAL A 184 11.22 17.80 -16.22
N PRO A 185 11.01 18.88 -15.45
CA PRO A 185 9.81 19.02 -14.63
C PRO A 185 8.51 18.93 -15.46
N VAL A 186 7.47 18.28 -14.92
CA VAL A 186 6.17 18.09 -15.61
C VAL A 186 5.56 19.41 -16.11
N GLN A 187 5.72 20.49 -15.35
CA GLN A 187 5.26 21.84 -15.71
C GLN A 187 5.90 22.42 -16.99
N ASN A 188 7.04 21.87 -17.42
CA ASN A 188 7.73 22.28 -18.65
C ASN A 188 7.29 21.47 -19.87
N VAL A 189 6.43 20.47 -19.70
CA VAL A 189 5.88 19.68 -20.80
C VAL A 189 4.60 20.35 -21.31
N ASN A 190 4.51 20.51 -22.63
CA ASN A 190 3.30 21.01 -23.26
C ASN A 190 2.22 19.91 -23.23
N GLN A 191 1.08 20.20 -22.58
CA GLN A 191 -0.02 19.26 -22.44
C GLN A 191 -0.58 18.77 -23.78
N ARG A 192 -0.46 19.57 -24.85
CA ARG A 192 -0.96 19.20 -26.19
C ARG A 192 -0.15 18.08 -26.84
N ASP A 193 1.06 17.83 -26.36
CA ASP A 193 1.95 16.80 -26.89
C ASP A 193 1.63 15.42 -26.29
N ALA A 194 0.83 15.37 -25.21
CA ALA A 194 0.42 14.15 -24.53
C ALA A 194 -0.97 13.67 -25.02
N PRO A 195 -1.05 12.53 -25.75
CA PRO A 195 -2.34 11.98 -26.22
C PRO A 195 -3.18 11.32 -25.10
N ALA A 196 -2.63 11.19 -23.89
CA ALA A 196 -3.33 10.65 -22.72
C ALA A 196 -3.09 11.52 -21.49
N ILE A 197 -4.04 11.49 -20.54
CA ILE A 197 -3.94 12.24 -19.27
C ILE A 197 -4.45 11.38 -18.12
N VAL A 198 -3.82 11.52 -16.96
CA VAL A 198 -4.29 10.97 -15.68
C VAL A 198 -4.60 12.15 -14.77
N ILE A 199 -5.85 12.27 -14.33
CA ILE A 199 -6.30 13.37 -13.48
C ILE A 199 -6.47 12.84 -12.06
N HIS A 200 -5.78 13.44 -11.10
CA HIS A 200 -5.96 13.11 -9.69
C HIS A 200 -7.29 13.70 -9.17
N GLY A 201 -7.95 12.98 -8.28
CA GLY A 201 -9.17 13.47 -7.63
C GLY A 201 -8.97 14.74 -6.79
N SER A 202 -7.74 15.06 -6.39
CA SER A 202 -7.39 16.34 -5.74
C SER A 202 -7.46 17.54 -6.67
N ASP A 203 -7.33 17.29 -7.98
CA ASP A 203 -7.16 18.31 -9.01
C ASP A 203 -8.47 18.54 -9.78
N LEU A 204 -9.42 17.62 -9.64
CA LEU A 204 -10.83 17.77 -10.04
C LEU A 204 -11.50 18.77 -9.08
N ARG A 205 -11.49 20.05 -9.46
CA ARG A 205 -12.27 21.12 -8.84
C ARG A 205 -13.47 21.50 -9.69
#